data_AF-A0A3B9PSB0-F1
#
_entry.id   AF-A0A3B9PSB0-F1
#
_cell.length_a   1.000
_cell.length_b   1.000
_cell.length_c   1.000
_cell.angle_alpha   90.00
_cell.angle_beta   90.00
_cell.angle_gamma   90.00
#
_symmetry.space_group_name_H-M   'P 1'
#
loop_
_entity.id
_entity.type
_entity.pdbx_description
1 polymer ?
#
loop_
_entity_poly.entity_id
_entity_poly.type
_entity_poly.pdbx_seq_one_letter_code
_entity_poly.pdbx_strand_id
1 'polypeptide(L)'
;WYFLFLFQLLNYVPAFWGAVIIPAFLALWMFLTPFIGKSKGGHQFNVGFWWALIAGSVALTAMAISEDQANLKHGAAIEEANWQADRVIEIADPEGIPPAGAVTLLRQDPQNQGRRLFAAHCASCHRYNGHDGRGFPVDEPQSAADLAGFASTEWITELLDYDHYVSEKYFGGTKFKDGTMARKVLAKYTDEEKELLPDIARLLADGAQLPYEESLDEDSREELLSLYYNDDLKFEDGRACIECHDIDSEDEGSAPDLTGYGSREWLIAFIENPEDKRFYGKKNDRMPCYGRDGKLKDEEIAILVDWIRSQPADF
;
A
#
# COMPACT_ATOMS: atom_id res chain seq x y z
N TRP A 1 14.83 -17.62 17.93
CA TRP A 1 15.16 -19.02 17.61
C TRP A 1 15.17 -19.97 18.81
N TYR A 2 15.89 -19.73 19.91
CA TYR A 2 16.00 -20.74 21.00
C TYR A 2 14.72 -21.06 21.80
N PHE A 3 13.70 -20.20 21.79
CA PHE A 3 12.50 -20.35 22.62
C PHE A 3 11.18 -20.44 21.83
N LEU A 4 11.22 -20.80 20.54
CA LEU A 4 10.04 -20.87 19.68
C LEU A 4 8.94 -21.77 20.27
N PHE A 5 9.31 -22.93 20.83
CA PHE A 5 8.37 -23.82 21.50
C PHE A 5 7.66 -23.20 22.71
N LEU A 6 8.29 -22.26 23.42
CA LEU A 6 7.65 -21.56 24.54
C LEU A 6 6.60 -20.56 24.03
N PHE A 7 6.92 -19.81 22.98
CA PHE A 7 5.95 -18.91 22.34
C PHE A 7 4.76 -19.71 21.78
N GLN A 8 5.02 -20.82 21.11
CA GLN A 8 3.97 -21.69 20.58
C GLN A 8 3.11 -22.29 21.69
N LEU A 9 3.73 -22.70 22.81
CA LEU A 9 3.00 -23.21 23.97
C LEU A 9 2.05 -22.16 24.56
N LEU A 10 2.46 -20.89 24.60
CA LEU A 10 1.67 -19.77 25.13
C LEU A 10 0.42 -19.47 24.28
N ASN A 11 0.32 -19.96 23.05
CA ASN A 11 -0.92 -19.89 22.26
C ASN A 11 -2.00 -20.84 22.80
N TYR A 12 -1.63 -21.88 23.56
CA TYR A 12 -2.56 -22.90 24.06
C TYR A 12 -2.84 -22.79 25.56
N VAL A 13 -2.02 -22.06 26.31
CA VAL A 13 -2.16 -21.92 27.76
C VAL A 13 -2.13 -20.45 28.17
N PRO A 14 -2.86 -20.05 29.23
CA PRO A 14 -2.78 -18.68 29.70
C PRO A 14 -1.34 -18.31 30.08
N ALA A 15 -0.93 -17.07 29.86
CA ALA A 15 0.44 -16.62 30.06
C ALA A 15 1.01 -16.95 31.45
N PHE A 16 0.18 -16.85 32.49
CA PHE A 16 0.56 -17.24 33.86
C PHE A 16 0.95 -18.73 33.98
N TRP A 17 0.23 -19.62 33.30
CA TRP A 17 0.52 -21.06 33.33
C TRP A 17 1.85 -21.36 32.63
N GLY A 18 2.05 -20.79 31.44
CA GLY A 18 3.28 -20.97 30.68
C GLY A 18 4.52 -20.38 31.36
N ALA A 19 4.39 -19.20 31.97
CA ALA A 19 5.52 -18.47 32.56
C ALA A 19 5.85 -18.88 34.00
N VAL A 20 4.87 -19.35 34.79
CA VAL A 20 5.05 -19.59 36.23
C VAL A 20 4.85 -21.06 36.58
N ILE A 21 3.71 -21.65 36.21
CA ILE A 21 3.34 -23.00 36.67
C ILE A 21 4.20 -24.07 36.02
N ILE A 22 4.39 -24.02 34.70
CA ILE A 22 5.18 -25.02 33.97
C ILE A 22 6.66 -25.00 34.42
N PRO A 23 7.35 -23.84 34.51
CA PRO A 23 8.71 -23.81 35.02
C PRO A 23 8.83 -24.28 36.47
N ALA A 24 7.90 -23.89 37.35
CA ALA A 24 7.90 -24.35 38.75
C ALA A 24 7.73 -25.86 38.86
N PHE A 25 6.82 -26.44 38.05
CA PHE A 25 6.65 -27.88 37.95
C PHE A 25 7.92 -28.58 37.46
N LEU A 26 8.56 -28.08 36.40
CA LEU A 26 9.79 -28.67 35.86
C LEU A 26 10.94 -28.60 36.86
N ALA A 27 11.06 -27.49 37.61
CA ALA A 27 12.06 -27.35 38.66
C ALA A 27 11.81 -28.35 39.81
N LEU A 28 10.56 -28.48 40.27
CA LEU A 28 10.18 -29.47 41.27
C LEU A 28 10.42 -30.90 40.78
N TRP A 29 10.08 -31.19 39.53
CA TRP A 29 10.33 -32.48 38.90
C TRP A 29 11.81 -32.81 38.89
N MET A 30 12.64 -31.86 38.43
CA MET A 30 14.10 -31.99 38.43
C MET A 30 14.65 -32.30 39.83
N PHE A 31 14.14 -31.62 40.86
CA PHE A 31 14.50 -31.91 42.26
C PHE A 31 14.08 -33.31 42.72
N LEU A 32 12.94 -33.82 42.25
CA LEU A 32 12.44 -35.15 42.60
C LEU A 32 13.12 -36.29 41.80
N THR A 33 13.75 -35.99 40.66
CA THR A 33 14.40 -37.01 39.82
C THR A 33 15.38 -37.94 40.56
N PRO A 34 16.30 -37.49 41.45
CA PRO A 34 17.21 -38.40 42.17
C PRO A 34 16.49 -39.33 43.15
N PHE A 35 15.30 -38.96 43.65
CA PHE A 35 14.53 -39.78 44.57
C PHE A 35 13.71 -40.85 43.81
N ILE A 36 13.09 -40.45 42.70
CA ILE A 36 12.32 -41.35 41.83
C ILE A 36 13.26 -42.34 41.12
N GLY A 37 14.44 -41.89 40.71
CA GLY A 37 15.45 -42.68 39.99
C GLY A 37 16.19 -43.74 40.81
N LYS A 38 15.90 -43.91 42.10
CA LYS A 38 16.54 -44.92 42.97
C LYS A 38 16.25 -46.36 42.54
N SER A 39 15.15 -46.58 41.82
CA SER A 39 14.77 -47.88 41.26
C SER A 39 14.99 -47.91 39.75
N LYS A 40 15.22 -49.10 39.17
CA LYS A 40 15.39 -49.26 37.71
C LYS A 40 14.17 -48.74 36.92
N GLY A 41 12.95 -49.00 37.42
CA GLY A 41 11.71 -48.52 36.80
C GLY A 41 11.56 -47.00 36.88
N GLY A 42 11.86 -46.40 38.04
CA GLY A 42 11.80 -44.94 38.20
C GLY A 42 12.87 -44.21 37.39
N HIS A 43 14.05 -44.79 37.19
CA HIS A 43 15.07 -44.25 36.28
C HIS A 43 14.57 -44.23 34.82
N GLN A 44 14.02 -45.35 34.32
CA GLN A 44 13.45 -45.42 32.96
C GLN A 44 12.30 -44.43 32.77
N PHE A 45 11.46 -44.24 33.78
CA PHE A 45 10.39 -43.25 33.74
C PHE A 45 10.92 -41.81 33.66
N ASN A 46 11.94 -41.44 34.46
CA ASN A 46 12.57 -40.12 34.36
C ASN A 46 13.19 -39.87 32.97
N VAL A 47 13.86 -40.88 32.41
CA VAL A 47 14.43 -40.80 31.05
C VAL A 47 13.33 -40.61 30.02
N GLY A 48 12.24 -41.37 30.10
CA GLY A 48 11.08 -41.23 29.23
C GLY A 48 10.43 -39.84 29.33
N PHE A 49 10.29 -39.29 30.53
CA PHE A 49 9.77 -37.94 30.75
C PHE A 49 10.60 -36.87 30.04
N TRP A 50 11.92 -36.88 30.21
CA TRP A 50 12.79 -35.89 29.57
C TRP A 50 12.82 -36.03 28.05
N TRP A 51 12.83 -37.27 27.53
CA TRP A 51 12.70 -37.49 26.08
C TRP A 51 11.36 -37.01 25.54
N ALA A 52 10.26 -37.22 26.27
CA ALA A 52 8.95 -36.70 25.88
C ALA A 52 8.93 -35.16 25.89
N LEU A 53 9.57 -34.52 26.89
CA LEU A 53 9.70 -33.07 26.96
C LEU A 53 10.51 -32.50 25.77
N ILE A 54 11.63 -33.13 25.44
CA ILE A 54 12.45 -32.75 24.29
C ILE A 54 11.66 -32.95 22.99
N ALA A 55 11.01 -34.10 22.81
CA ALA A 55 10.19 -34.38 21.63
C ALA A 55 9.04 -33.37 21.49
N GLY A 56 8.37 -33.01 22.58
CA GLY A 56 7.35 -31.97 22.60
C GLY A 56 7.90 -30.59 22.23
N SER A 57 9.08 -30.24 22.74
CA SER A 57 9.75 -28.97 22.41
C SER A 57 10.15 -28.90 20.93
N VAL A 58 10.65 -30.00 20.36
CA VAL A 58 10.95 -30.10 18.93
C VAL A 58 9.68 -30.01 18.09
N ALA A 59 8.61 -30.71 18.47
CA ALA A 59 7.33 -30.69 17.77
C ALA A 59 6.71 -29.28 17.76
N LEU A 60 6.68 -28.60 18.91
CA LEU A 60 6.19 -27.22 19.01
C LEU A 60 7.06 -26.24 18.22
N THR A 61 8.38 -26.45 18.20
CA THR A 61 9.28 -25.63 17.37
C THR A 61 9.00 -25.83 15.89
N ALA A 62 8.80 -27.07 15.43
CA ALA A 62 8.45 -27.36 14.04
C ALA A 62 7.10 -26.75 13.65
N MET A 63 6.12 -26.79 14.57
CA MET A 63 4.82 -26.16 14.37
C MET A 63 4.92 -24.64 14.26
N ALA A 64 5.68 -23.99 15.15
CA ALA A 64 5.92 -22.54 15.08
C ALA A 64 6.57 -22.13 13.75
N ILE A 65 7.59 -22.87 13.30
CA ILE A 65 8.24 -22.60 12.00
C ILE A 65 7.25 -22.76 10.85
N SER A 66 6.41 -23.79 10.89
CA SER A 66 5.39 -24.02 9.85
C SER A 66 4.33 -22.91 9.83
N GLU A 67 3.90 -22.41 10.98
CA GLU A 67 2.95 -21.30 11.08
C GLU A 67 3.57 -19.98 10.61
N ASP A 68 4.80 -19.69 11.02
CA ASP A 68 5.55 -18.50 10.58
C ASP A 68 5.77 -18.50 9.06
N GLN A 69 6.11 -19.65 8.47
CA GLN A 69 6.27 -19.80 7.02
C GLN A 69 4.97 -19.61 6.24
N ALA A 70 3.82 -19.97 6.83
CA ALA A 70 2.52 -19.78 6.21
C ALA A 70 1.95 -18.35 6.41
N ASN A 71 2.56 -17.55 7.28
CA ASN A 71 2.06 -16.23 7.63
C ASN A 71 2.64 -15.14 6.73
N LEU A 72 1.82 -14.62 5.82
CA LEU A 72 2.22 -13.55 4.89
C LEU A 72 2.71 -12.28 5.62
N LYS A 73 2.14 -11.93 6.77
CA LYS A 73 2.59 -10.76 7.56
C LYS A 73 3.96 -10.98 8.19
N HIS A 74 4.31 -12.23 8.51
CA HIS A 74 5.66 -12.57 8.97
C HIS A 74 6.69 -12.40 7.85
N GLY A 75 6.37 -12.90 6.65
CA GLY A 75 7.20 -12.70 5.46
C GLY A 75 7.42 -11.21 5.15
N ALA A 76 6.33 -10.44 5.09
CA ALA A 76 6.37 -8.99 4.88
C ALA A 76 7.19 -8.26 5.96
N ALA A 77 7.10 -8.68 7.23
CA ALA A 77 7.90 -8.09 8.30
C ALA A 77 9.41 -8.33 8.14
N ILE A 78 9.81 -9.51 7.63
CA ILE A 78 11.20 -9.81 7.32
C ILE A 78 11.68 -8.97 6.13
N GLU A 79 10.90 -8.90 5.07
CA GLU A 79 11.24 -8.12 3.87
C GLU A 79 11.36 -6.63 4.19
N GLU A 80 10.42 -6.07 4.95
CA GLU A 80 10.48 -4.70 5.44
C GLU A 80 11.73 -4.44 6.31
N ALA A 81 12.08 -5.38 7.19
CA ALA A 81 13.27 -5.24 8.02
C ALA A 81 14.57 -5.29 7.18
N ASN A 82 14.62 -6.14 6.16
CA ASN A 82 15.75 -6.20 5.23
C ASN A 82 15.85 -4.92 4.40
N TRP A 83 14.74 -4.45 3.82
CA TRP A 83 14.69 -3.19 3.08
C TRP A 83 15.17 -2.02 3.94
N GLN A 84 14.70 -1.93 5.20
CA GLN A 84 15.14 -0.88 6.11
C GLN A 84 16.64 -0.99 6.41
N ALA A 85 17.18 -2.20 6.58
CA ALA A 85 18.60 -2.41 6.82
C ALA A 85 19.45 -1.96 5.62
N ASP A 86 19.06 -2.36 4.41
CA ASP A 86 19.75 -1.98 3.16
C ASP A 86 19.66 -0.47 2.94
N ARG A 87 18.48 0.12 3.15
CA ARG A 87 18.25 1.56 3.00
C ARG A 87 19.11 2.40 3.96
N VAL A 88 19.29 1.96 5.22
CA VAL A 88 20.21 2.63 6.16
C VAL A 88 21.62 2.66 5.60
N ILE A 89 22.08 1.54 5.05
CA ILE A 89 23.44 1.38 4.54
C ILE A 89 23.63 2.33 3.34
N GLU A 90 22.66 2.36 2.41
CA GLU A 90 22.68 3.27 1.27
C GLU A 90 22.79 4.75 1.67
N ILE A 91 22.03 5.18 2.69
CA ILE A 91 22.07 6.58 3.16
C ILE A 91 23.38 6.87 3.92
N ALA A 92 23.86 5.89 4.69
CA ALA A 92 25.06 6.04 5.50
C ALA A 92 26.36 6.04 4.68
N ASP A 93 26.37 5.45 3.48
CA ASP A 93 27.56 5.38 2.61
C ASP A 93 28.08 6.78 2.21
N PRO A 94 27.25 7.72 1.71
CA PRO A 94 27.68 9.08 1.41
C PRO A 94 27.76 10.00 2.64
N GLU A 95 26.84 9.88 3.62
CA GLU A 95 26.69 10.86 4.72
C GLU A 95 27.42 10.48 6.00
N GLY A 96 27.77 9.20 6.16
CA GLY A 96 28.24 8.61 7.41
C GLY A 96 27.12 8.42 8.44
N ILE A 97 27.45 7.79 9.57
CA ILE A 97 26.50 7.58 10.66
C ILE A 97 26.59 8.75 11.65
N PRO A 98 25.49 9.50 11.90
CA PRO A 98 25.50 10.63 12.81
C PRO A 98 25.69 10.18 14.28
N PRO A 99 26.13 11.06 15.19
CA PRO A 99 26.26 10.73 16.62
C PRO A 99 24.96 10.26 17.29
N ALA A 100 23.81 10.66 16.74
CA ALA A 100 22.49 10.20 17.19
C ALA A 100 22.17 8.74 16.81
N GLY A 101 23.00 8.13 15.94
CA GLY A 101 22.91 6.73 15.51
C GLY A 101 22.20 6.54 14.16
N ALA A 102 22.43 5.39 13.54
CA ALA A 102 21.93 5.08 12.19
C ALA A 102 20.40 5.08 12.07
N VAL A 103 19.67 4.88 13.18
CA VAL A 103 18.21 4.93 13.22
C VAL A 103 17.68 6.32 12.83
N THR A 104 18.42 7.40 13.08
CA THR A 104 17.95 8.74 12.68
C THR A 104 17.96 8.93 11.17
N LEU A 105 18.87 8.26 10.45
CA LEU A 105 18.91 8.28 8.98
C LEU A 105 17.60 7.77 8.40
N LEU A 106 17.14 6.58 8.80
CA LEU A 106 15.83 6.06 8.38
C LEU A 106 14.66 6.93 8.79
N ARG A 107 14.72 7.56 9.97
CA ARG A 107 13.64 8.43 10.43
C ARG A 107 13.54 9.70 9.60
N GLN A 108 14.62 10.14 8.99
CA GLN A 108 14.70 11.34 8.16
C GLN A 108 14.60 11.04 6.66
N ASP A 109 14.78 9.79 6.26
CA ASP A 109 14.64 9.32 4.88
C ASP A 109 13.23 9.55 4.32
N PRO A 110 13.07 10.36 3.27
CA PRO A 110 11.76 10.66 2.68
C PRO A 110 11.04 9.40 2.18
N GLN A 111 11.76 8.41 1.64
CA GLN A 111 11.15 7.19 1.12
C GLN A 111 10.53 6.35 2.25
N ASN A 112 11.27 6.13 3.33
CA ASN A 112 10.74 5.46 4.52
C ASN A 112 9.60 6.25 5.19
N GLN A 113 9.68 7.58 5.21
CA GLN A 113 8.60 8.42 5.72
C GLN A 113 7.32 8.29 4.87
N GLY A 114 7.43 8.34 3.54
CA GLY A 114 6.30 8.17 2.62
C GLY A 114 5.60 6.83 2.80
N ARG A 115 6.35 5.72 2.83
CA ARG A 115 5.81 4.37 3.10
C ARG A 115 5.06 4.29 4.43
N ARG A 116 5.60 4.91 5.49
CA ARG A 116 4.97 4.94 6.82
C ARG A 116 3.71 5.80 6.84
N LEU A 117 3.73 6.97 6.20
CA LEU A 117 2.57 7.86 6.09
C LEU A 117 1.44 7.18 5.34
N PHE A 118 1.74 6.55 4.19
CA PHE A 118 0.75 5.81 3.42
C PHE A 118 0.14 4.66 4.24
N ALA A 119 0.97 3.83 4.88
CA ALA A 119 0.49 2.72 5.72
C ALA A 119 -0.41 3.20 6.87
N ALA A 120 -0.08 4.34 7.49
CA ALA A 120 -0.81 4.87 8.64
C ALA A 120 -2.11 5.60 8.27
N HIS A 121 -2.17 6.26 7.11
CA HIS A 121 -3.24 7.19 6.77
C HIS A 121 -4.03 6.80 5.50
N CYS A 122 -3.43 6.08 4.56
CA CYS A 122 -4.03 5.80 3.26
C CYS A 122 -4.45 4.33 3.10
N ALA A 123 -3.67 3.40 3.66
CA ALA A 123 -3.83 1.96 3.46
C ALA A 123 -5.14 1.37 4.00
N SER A 124 -5.89 2.11 4.82
CA SER A 124 -7.23 1.69 5.24
C SER A 124 -8.24 1.67 4.08
N CYS A 125 -8.00 2.45 3.03
CA CYS A 125 -8.88 2.54 1.86
C CYS A 125 -8.16 2.22 0.55
N HIS A 126 -6.97 2.79 0.37
CA HIS A 126 -6.14 2.60 -0.81
C HIS A 126 -5.23 1.38 -0.64
N ARG A 127 -4.82 0.80 -1.76
CA ARG A 127 -3.70 -0.14 -1.82
C ARG A 127 -2.54 0.52 -2.55
N TYR A 128 -1.36 -0.04 -2.35
CA TYR A 128 -0.20 0.23 -3.17
C TYR A 128 0.30 -1.13 -3.65
N ASN A 129 0.02 -1.46 -4.91
CA ASN A 129 0.25 -2.77 -5.50
C ASN A 129 -0.28 -3.93 -4.64
N GLY A 130 -1.51 -3.78 -4.15
CA GLY A 130 -2.17 -4.79 -3.30
C GLY A 130 -1.74 -4.82 -1.82
N HIS A 131 -0.79 -3.99 -1.39
CA HIS A 131 -0.32 -3.94 0.01
C HIS A 131 -0.45 -2.54 0.64
N ASP A 132 -0.02 -2.39 1.89
CA ASP A 132 -0.14 -1.15 2.69
C ASP A 132 0.95 -0.08 2.40
N GLY A 133 1.61 -0.14 1.25
CA GLY A 133 2.83 0.64 0.96
C GLY A 133 4.12 0.15 1.64
N ARG A 134 4.03 -0.71 2.65
CA ARG A 134 5.18 -1.33 3.34
C ARG A 134 5.34 -2.82 3.08
N GLY A 135 4.58 -3.37 2.13
CA GLY A 135 4.58 -4.78 1.76
C GLY A 135 3.66 -5.65 2.63
N PHE A 136 2.96 -5.08 3.63
CA PHE A 136 2.06 -5.89 4.46
C PHE A 136 0.72 -6.10 3.75
N PRO A 137 0.17 -7.33 3.78
CA PRO A 137 -1.18 -7.56 3.30
C PRO A 137 -2.19 -6.84 4.20
N VAL A 138 -3.23 -6.28 3.60
CA VAL A 138 -4.33 -5.62 4.30
C VAL A 138 -5.54 -6.55 4.29
N ASP A 139 -6.08 -6.85 5.47
CA ASP A 139 -7.15 -7.85 5.62
C ASP A 139 -8.51 -7.34 5.13
N GLU A 140 -8.77 -6.03 5.27
CA GLU A 140 -10.01 -5.42 4.81
C GLU A 140 -10.04 -5.33 3.28
N PRO A 141 -11.22 -5.40 2.64
CA PRO A 141 -11.34 -5.15 1.20
C PRO A 141 -10.88 -3.75 0.82
N GLN A 142 -10.38 -3.62 -0.41
CA GLN A 142 -9.99 -2.32 -0.93
C GLN A 142 -11.25 -1.50 -1.23
N SER A 143 -11.25 -0.24 -0.80
CA SER A 143 -12.43 0.64 -0.91
C SER A 143 -12.14 1.96 -1.63
N ALA A 144 -10.94 2.14 -2.14
CA ALA A 144 -10.51 3.22 -3.01
C ALA A 144 -9.40 2.72 -3.95
N ALA A 145 -9.07 3.47 -5.01
CA ALA A 145 -8.15 3.01 -6.04
C ALA A 145 -6.75 2.64 -5.50
N ASP A 146 -6.09 1.69 -6.15
CA ASP A 146 -4.68 1.37 -5.93
C ASP A 146 -3.84 2.51 -6.50
N LEU A 147 -2.86 2.97 -5.72
CA LEU A 147 -2.07 4.16 -6.03
C LEU A 147 -0.66 3.83 -6.53
N ALA A 148 -0.30 2.55 -6.69
CA ALA A 148 0.94 2.20 -7.36
C ALA A 148 0.89 2.64 -8.83
N GLY A 149 1.92 3.38 -9.27
CA GLY A 149 1.98 3.94 -10.63
C GLY A 149 0.89 4.97 -10.92
N PHE A 150 0.23 5.56 -9.90
CA PHE A 150 -0.84 6.52 -10.11
C PHE A 150 -0.46 7.63 -11.09
N ALA A 151 -1.37 7.91 -12.02
CA ALA A 151 -1.22 8.88 -13.10
C ALA A 151 -0.15 8.55 -14.16
N SER A 152 0.42 7.33 -14.17
CA SER A 152 1.20 6.85 -15.31
C SER A 152 0.30 6.62 -16.53
N THR A 153 0.91 6.56 -17.72
CA THR A 153 0.17 6.24 -18.94
C THR A 153 -0.58 4.91 -18.80
N GLU A 154 0.06 3.90 -18.23
CA GLU A 154 -0.52 2.58 -18.01
C GLU A 154 -1.69 2.62 -17.01
N TRP A 155 -1.51 3.28 -15.87
CA TRP A 155 -2.54 3.39 -14.83
C TRP A 155 -3.78 4.13 -15.35
N ILE A 156 -3.58 5.21 -16.13
CA ILE A 156 -4.69 5.98 -16.72
C ILE A 156 -5.36 5.18 -17.83
N THR A 157 -4.61 4.45 -18.65
CA THR A 157 -5.18 3.60 -19.71
C THR A 157 -6.11 2.54 -19.10
N GLU A 158 -5.66 1.83 -18.06
CA GLU A 158 -6.52 0.90 -17.32
C GLU A 158 -7.70 1.63 -16.67
N LEU A 159 -7.49 2.79 -16.03
CA LEU A 159 -8.58 3.54 -15.42
C LEU A 159 -9.69 3.89 -16.43
N LEU A 160 -9.34 4.25 -17.67
CA LEU A 160 -10.31 4.65 -18.70
C LEU A 160 -11.05 3.46 -19.32
N ASP A 161 -10.63 2.22 -19.09
CA ASP A 161 -11.41 1.05 -19.45
C ASP A 161 -12.56 0.83 -18.45
N TYR A 162 -13.76 0.52 -18.94
CA TYR A 162 -14.94 0.39 -18.08
C TYR A 162 -14.81 -0.74 -17.05
N ASP A 163 -14.34 -1.92 -17.48
CA ASP A 163 -14.28 -3.10 -16.61
C ASP A 163 -13.24 -2.89 -15.50
N HIS A 164 -12.11 -2.27 -15.84
CA HIS A 164 -11.11 -1.85 -14.86
C HIS A 164 -11.64 -0.73 -13.97
N TYR A 165 -12.28 0.31 -14.51
CA TYR A 165 -12.84 1.43 -13.72
C TYR A 165 -13.75 0.95 -12.60
N VAL A 166 -14.65 0.00 -12.89
CA VAL A 166 -15.61 -0.54 -11.90
C VAL A 166 -15.04 -1.69 -11.06
N SER A 167 -13.79 -2.09 -11.28
CA SER A 167 -13.11 -3.13 -10.50
C SER A 167 -12.66 -2.61 -9.13
N GLU A 168 -12.37 -3.54 -8.21
CA GLU A 168 -11.88 -3.22 -6.87
C GLU A 168 -10.53 -2.50 -6.87
N LYS A 169 -9.65 -2.77 -7.86
CA LYS A 169 -8.35 -2.10 -8.04
C LYS A 169 -8.50 -0.60 -8.28
N TYR A 170 -9.59 -0.16 -8.91
CA TYR A 170 -9.85 1.25 -9.22
C TYR A 170 -11.04 1.81 -8.41
N PHE A 171 -12.14 2.17 -9.07
CA PHE A 171 -13.26 2.86 -8.43
C PHE A 171 -14.42 1.95 -8.01
N GLY A 172 -14.30 0.63 -8.16
CA GLY A 172 -15.34 -0.35 -7.78
C GLY A 172 -15.71 -0.37 -6.30
N GLY A 173 -14.78 0.02 -5.43
CA GLY A 173 -15.03 0.20 -4.00
C GLY A 173 -15.81 1.48 -3.66
N THR A 174 -15.96 2.42 -4.61
CA THR A 174 -16.49 3.77 -4.38
C THR A 174 -17.89 3.95 -4.97
N LYS A 175 -18.53 5.08 -4.68
CA LYS A 175 -19.78 5.47 -5.38
C LYS A 175 -19.57 5.79 -6.87
N PHE A 176 -18.34 5.94 -7.34
CA PHE A 176 -18.04 6.36 -8.70
C PHE A 176 -18.33 5.27 -9.75
N LYS A 177 -18.31 3.98 -9.36
CA LYS A 177 -18.71 2.88 -10.26
C LYS A 177 -20.14 3.03 -10.82
N ASP A 178 -21.01 3.70 -10.07
CA ASP A 178 -22.40 3.98 -10.45
C ASP A 178 -22.57 5.42 -10.99
N GLY A 179 -21.47 6.16 -11.12
CA GLY A 179 -21.44 7.55 -11.54
C GLY A 179 -21.62 7.77 -13.04
N THR A 180 -21.69 9.05 -13.42
CA THR A 180 -21.82 9.46 -14.83
C THR A 180 -20.66 8.95 -15.69
N MET A 181 -19.42 9.05 -15.21
CA MET A 181 -18.24 8.60 -15.96
C MET A 181 -18.35 7.12 -16.32
N ALA A 182 -18.61 6.25 -15.34
CA ALA A 182 -18.79 4.82 -15.60
C ALA A 182 -19.97 4.53 -16.55
N ARG A 183 -21.17 5.02 -16.21
CA ARG A 183 -22.42 4.55 -16.86
C ARG A 183 -22.77 5.25 -18.17
N LYS A 184 -22.32 6.49 -18.37
CA LYS A 184 -22.70 7.30 -19.53
C LYS A 184 -21.56 7.52 -20.51
N VAL A 185 -20.30 7.39 -20.06
CA VAL A 185 -19.12 7.58 -20.90
C VAL A 185 -18.47 6.23 -21.16
N LEU A 186 -17.78 5.65 -20.17
CA LEU A 186 -16.96 4.45 -20.35
C LEU A 186 -17.76 3.23 -20.82
N ALA A 187 -18.92 2.97 -20.21
CA ALA A 187 -19.80 1.86 -20.60
C ALA A 187 -20.37 1.99 -22.03
N LYS A 188 -20.26 3.17 -22.64
CA LYS A 188 -20.81 3.46 -23.96
C LYS A 188 -19.76 3.63 -25.04
N TYR A 189 -18.48 3.65 -24.70
CA TYR A 189 -17.43 3.76 -25.69
C TYR A 189 -17.51 2.62 -26.71
N THR A 190 -17.45 2.97 -27.99
CA THR A 190 -17.31 1.99 -29.08
C THR A 190 -15.90 1.39 -29.07
N ASP A 191 -15.68 0.35 -29.85
CA ASP A 191 -14.35 -0.25 -29.97
C ASP A 191 -13.35 0.75 -30.57
N GLU A 192 -13.79 1.60 -31.51
CA GLU A 192 -12.97 2.67 -32.08
C GLU A 192 -12.63 3.76 -31.06
N GLU A 193 -13.58 4.16 -30.20
CA GLU A 193 -13.32 5.14 -29.13
C GLU A 193 -12.34 4.57 -28.08
N LYS A 194 -12.40 3.26 -27.81
CA LYS A 194 -11.48 2.58 -26.88
C LYS A 194 -10.05 2.54 -27.40
N GLU A 195 -9.85 2.41 -28.71
CA GLU A 195 -8.52 2.44 -29.33
C GLU A 195 -7.79 3.78 -29.11
N LEU A 196 -8.52 4.86 -28.80
CA LEU A 196 -7.97 6.20 -28.56
C LEU A 196 -7.60 6.46 -27.08
N LEU A 197 -8.01 5.59 -26.16
CA LEU A 197 -7.77 5.79 -24.72
C LEU A 197 -6.29 5.81 -24.32
N PRO A 198 -5.38 5.01 -24.91
CA PRO A 198 -3.95 5.12 -24.63
C PRO A 198 -3.39 6.49 -24.98
N ASP A 199 -3.89 7.13 -26.04
CA ASP A 199 -3.45 8.45 -26.47
C ASP A 199 -3.97 9.56 -25.53
N ILE A 200 -5.22 9.46 -25.07
CA ILE A 200 -5.74 10.31 -23.97
C ILE A 200 -4.91 10.12 -22.69
N ALA A 201 -4.56 8.87 -22.36
CA ALA A 201 -3.79 8.55 -21.16
C ALA A 201 -2.39 9.16 -21.20
N ARG A 202 -1.72 9.13 -22.36
CA ARG A 202 -0.40 9.75 -22.57
C ARG A 202 -0.43 11.26 -22.32
N LEU A 203 -1.46 11.96 -22.78
CA LEU A 203 -1.60 13.40 -22.54
C LEU A 203 -1.77 13.72 -21.04
N LEU A 204 -2.63 12.98 -20.35
CA LEU A 204 -2.85 13.18 -18.92
C LEU A 204 -1.63 12.82 -18.09
N ALA A 205 -0.93 11.74 -18.44
CA ALA A 205 0.29 11.28 -17.77
C ALA A 205 1.45 12.26 -17.98
N ASP A 206 1.56 12.86 -19.17
CA ASP A 206 2.52 13.93 -19.41
C ASP A 206 2.27 15.14 -18.49
N GLY A 207 1.00 15.51 -18.28
CA GLY A 207 0.60 16.53 -17.31
C GLY A 207 0.97 16.17 -15.86
N ALA A 208 1.10 14.88 -15.55
CA ALA A 208 1.53 14.40 -14.25
C ALA A 208 3.03 14.60 -14.00
N GLN A 209 3.84 14.79 -15.05
CA GLN A 209 5.30 15.03 -14.96
C GLN A 209 6.00 14.01 -14.04
N LEU A 210 5.70 12.73 -14.23
CA LEU A 210 6.27 11.66 -13.43
C LEU A 210 7.78 11.54 -13.70
N PRO A 211 8.63 11.34 -12.68
CA PRO A 211 10.08 11.32 -12.82
C PRO A 211 10.61 10.12 -13.64
N TYR A 212 9.77 9.12 -13.90
CA TYR A 212 10.12 7.90 -14.62
C TYR A 212 9.44 7.75 -15.99
N GLU A 213 8.61 8.71 -16.41
CA GLU A 213 8.00 8.73 -17.76
C GLU A 213 8.64 9.83 -18.62
N GLU A 214 8.70 9.58 -19.92
CA GLU A 214 9.22 10.56 -20.88
C GLU A 214 8.14 11.59 -21.23
N SER A 215 8.51 12.87 -21.23
CA SER A 215 7.62 13.96 -21.62
C SER A 215 7.35 13.95 -23.12
N LEU A 216 6.12 14.31 -23.50
CA LEU A 216 5.75 14.51 -24.89
C LEU A 216 6.44 15.76 -25.47
N ASP A 217 6.84 15.67 -26.74
CA ASP A 217 7.21 16.85 -27.53
C ASP A 217 5.98 17.73 -27.83
N GLU A 218 6.23 18.96 -28.28
CA GLU A 218 5.20 19.97 -28.50
C GLU A 218 4.18 19.56 -29.58
N ASP A 219 4.65 18.96 -30.68
CA ASP A 219 3.80 18.52 -31.79
C ASP A 219 2.88 17.37 -31.33
N SER A 220 3.44 16.37 -30.64
CA SER A 220 2.67 15.26 -30.06
C SER A 220 1.63 15.75 -29.05
N ARG A 221 1.99 16.73 -28.21
CA ARG A 221 1.07 17.32 -27.23
C ARG A 221 -0.10 18.01 -27.91
N GLU A 222 0.17 18.82 -28.94
CA GLU A 222 -0.87 19.53 -29.69
C GLU A 222 -1.83 18.55 -30.38
N GLU A 223 -1.29 17.49 -31.00
CA GLU A 223 -2.10 16.44 -31.63
C GLU A 223 -3.05 15.78 -30.60
N LEU A 224 -2.53 15.39 -29.44
CA LEU A 224 -3.33 14.75 -28.39
C LEU A 224 -4.33 15.70 -27.73
N LEU A 225 -4.01 16.99 -27.62
CA LEU A 225 -4.97 18.00 -27.16
C LEU A 225 -6.18 18.07 -28.08
N SER A 226 -5.99 18.04 -29.40
CA SER A 226 -7.12 18.07 -30.35
C SER A 226 -8.07 16.87 -30.18
N LEU A 227 -7.53 15.71 -29.80
CA LEU A 227 -8.31 14.52 -29.43
C LEU A 227 -9.12 14.75 -28.14
N TYR A 228 -8.52 15.39 -27.13
CA TYR A 228 -9.17 15.71 -25.86
C TYR A 228 -10.33 16.71 -26.04
N TYR A 229 -10.13 17.73 -26.88
CA TYR A 229 -11.13 18.72 -27.30
C TYR A 229 -12.17 18.16 -28.28
N ASN A 230 -11.93 16.95 -28.82
CA ASN A 230 -12.76 16.28 -29.81
C ASN A 230 -12.94 17.07 -31.12
N ASP A 231 -11.89 17.76 -31.57
CA ASP A 231 -11.92 18.63 -32.76
C ASP A 231 -12.29 17.87 -34.04
N ASP A 232 -11.83 16.63 -34.15
CA ASP A 232 -12.10 15.73 -35.29
C ASP A 232 -13.36 14.88 -35.11
N LEU A 233 -14.16 15.13 -34.06
CA LEU A 233 -15.41 14.40 -33.76
C LEU A 233 -15.21 12.88 -33.67
N LYS A 234 -14.12 12.46 -33.01
CA LYS A 234 -13.77 11.06 -32.76
C LYS A 234 -14.62 10.41 -31.68
N PHE A 235 -15.08 11.21 -30.71
CA PHE A 235 -16.01 10.80 -29.66
C PHE A 235 -17.42 11.28 -30.00
N GLU A 236 -18.42 10.45 -29.67
CA GLU A 236 -19.82 10.87 -29.74
C GLU A 236 -20.13 11.99 -28.72
N ASP A 237 -21.10 12.86 -29.05
CA ASP A 237 -21.62 13.90 -28.15
C ASP A 237 -21.95 13.32 -26.76
N GLY A 238 -21.47 13.98 -25.71
CA GLY A 238 -21.64 13.54 -24.32
C GLY A 238 -20.51 12.66 -23.82
N ARG A 239 -19.50 12.34 -24.64
CA ARG A 239 -18.39 11.44 -24.30
C ARG A 239 -17.00 12.05 -24.47
N ALA A 240 -16.89 13.22 -25.09
CA ALA A 240 -15.65 13.97 -25.15
C ALA A 240 -15.24 14.46 -23.75
N CYS A 241 -13.94 14.48 -23.47
CA CYS A 241 -13.43 14.72 -22.13
C CYS A 241 -13.77 16.12 -21.63
N ILE A 242 -13.56 17.14 -22.48
CA ILE A 242 -13.78 18.55 -22.14
C ILE A 242 -15.25 18.92 -21.88
N GLU A 243 -16.21 18.10 -22.33
CA GLU A 243 -17.63 18.38 -22.08
C GLU A 243 -17.97 18.34 -20.59
N CYS A 244 -17.14 17.67 -19.80
CA CYS A 244 -17.31 17.53 -18.35
C CYS A 244 -16.09 18.00 -17.56
N HIS A 245 -14.89 17.70 -18.05
CA HIS A 245 -13.62 17.99 -17.37
C HIS A 245 -13.02 19.29 -17.89
N ASP A 246 -12.54 20.11 -16.97
CA ASP A 246 -11.75 21.29 -17.33
C ASP A 246 -10.29 20.88 -17.58
N ILE A 247 -9.66 21.53 -18.54
CA ILE A 247 -8.23 21.46 -18.83
C ILE A 247 -7.78 22.88 -19.19
N ASP A 248 -6.69 23.35 -18.60
CA ASP A 248 -6.19 24.73 -18.67
C ASP A 248 -6.98 25.78 -17.85
N SER A 249 -7.77 25.34 -16.86
CA SER A 249 -8.34 26.15 -15.77
C SER A 249 -9.35 27.24 -16.16
N GLU A 250 -10.34 26.89 -16.99
CA GLU A 250 -11.44 27.80 -17.34
C GLU A 250 -12.57 27.85 -16.28
N ASP A 251 -12.57 26.92 -15.31
CA ASP A 251 -13.50 26.84 -14.16
C ASP A 251 -14.98 26.58 -14.58
N GLU A 252 -15.18 25.98 -15.75
CA GLU A 252 -16.51 25.76 -16.37
C GLU A 252 -16.99 24.28 -16.33
N GLY A 253 -16.17 23.35 -15.83
CA GLY A 253 -16.45 21.91 -15.79
C GLY A 253 -17.44 21.44 -14.70
N SER A 254 -18.10 20.29 -14.93
CA SER A 254 -19.00 19.64 -13.95
C SER A 254 -18.39 18.41 -13.25
N ALA A 255 -17.16 18.07 -13.64
CA ALA A 255 -16.29 17.01 -13.15
C ALA A 255 -14.94 17.60 -12.68
N PRO A 256 -14.06 16.82 -12.02
CA PRO A 256 -12.76 17.31 -11.55
C PRO A 256 -11.92 17.94 -12.67
N ASP A 257 -11.29 19.07 -12.38
CA ASP A 257 -10.29 19.73 -13.22
C ASP A 257 -9.06 18.82 -13.37
N LEU A 258 -8.73 18.53 -14.64
CA LEU A 258 -7.61 17.67 -15.01
C LEU A 258 -6.35 18.47 -15.38
N THR A 259 -6.35 19.80 -15.22
CA THR A 259 -5.18 20.65 -15.41
C THR A 259 -4.05 20.21 -14.49
N GLY A 260 -2.99 19.63 -15.09
CA GLY A 260 -1.87 19.04 -14.36
C GLY A 260 -2.27 17.82 -13.53
N TYR A 261 -3.26 17.03 -13.95
CA TYR A 261 -3.70 15.81 -13.27
C TYR A 261 -2.50 14.92 -12.89
N GLY A 262 -2.41 14.51 -11.62
CA GLY A 262 -1.31 13.68 -11.13
C GLY A 262 0.03 14.40 -10.89
N SER A 263 0.15 15.69 -11.23
CA SER A 263 1.31 16.51 -10.88
C SER A 263 1.46 16.64 -9.36
N ARG A 264 2.63 17.13 -8.93
CA ARG A 264 2.93 17.36 -7.51
C ARG A 264 1.90 18.29 -6.88
N GLU A 265 1.66 19.40 -7.57
CA GLU A 265 0.79 20.49 -7.14
C GLU A 265 -0.66 20.03 -7.11
N TRP A 266 -1.09 19.26 -8.12
CA TRP A 266 -2.43 18.71 -8.18
C TRP A 266 -2.69 17.74 -7.02
N LEU A 267 -1.74 16.83 -6.75
CA LEU A 267 -1.89 15.84 -5.68
C LEU A 267 -1.81 16.46 -4.28
N ILE A 268 -0.95 17.45 -4.05
CA ILE A 268 -0.91 18.19 -2.79
C ILE A 268 -2.26 18.86 -2.54
N ALA A 269 -2.76 19.63 -3.52
CA ALA A 269 -4.06 20.30 -3.40
C ALA A 269 -5.22 19.30 -3.21
N PHE A 270 -5.17 18.14 -3.89
CA PHE A 270 -6.18 17.10 -3.76
C PHE A 270 -6.20 16.47 -2.36
N ILE A 271 -5.04 16.17 -1.79
CA ILE A 271 -4.95 15.59 -0.43
C ILE A 271 -5.30 16.64 0.64
N GLU A 272 -4.96 17.91 0.40
CA GLU A 272 -5.35 19.03 1.27
C GLU A 272 -6.87 19.17 1.38
N ASN A 273 -7.57 19.18 0.24
CA ASN A 273 -9.01 19.39 0.18
C ASN A 273 -9.67 18.77 -1.07
N PRO A 274 -10.01 17.47 -1.08
CA PRO A 274 -10.71 16.83 -2.20
C PRO A 274 -12.16 17.33 -2.37
N GLU A 275 -12.68 18.06 -1.38
CA GLU A 275 -13.99 18.74 -1.42
C GLU A 275 -13.93 20.14 -2.03
N ASP A 276 -12.77 20.58 -2.52
CA ASP A 276 -12.69 21.80 -3.32
C ASP A 276 -13.51 21.66 -4.62
N LYS A 277 -14.02 22.78 -5.13
CA LYS A 277 -14.77 22.82 -6.39
C LYS A 277 -13.94 22.35 -7.58
N ARG A 278 -12.61 22.53 -7.52
CA ARG A 278 -11.65 22.03 -8.51
C ARG A 278 -11.69 20.51 -8.63
N PHE A 279 -12.04 19.80 -7.56
CA PHE A 279 -12.03 18.34 -7.52
C PHE A 279 -13.45 17.79 -7.49
N TYR A 280 -13.85 17.13 -6.40
CA TYR A 280 -15.15 16.48 -6.33
C TYR A 280 -16.21 17.33 -5.63
N GLY A 281 -15.85 18.41 -4.94
CA GLY A 281 -16.83 19.22 -4.21
C GLY A 281 -17.71 18.36 -3.28
N LYS A 282 -19.03 18.59 -3.37
CA LYS A 282 -20.05 17.78 -2.66
C LYS A 282 -20.15 16.32 -3.15
N LYS A 283 -19.53 15.99 -4.29
CA LYS A 283 -19.47 14.64 -4.85
C LYS A 283 -18.26 13.85 -4.32
N ASN A 284 -17.42 14.41 -3.43
CA ASN A 284 -16.38 13.62 -2.75
C ASN A 284 -17.04 12.38 -2.10
N ASP A 285 -16.49 11.19 -2.31
CA ASP A 285 -17.08 9.96 -1.76
C ASP A 285 -16.89 9.91 -0.26
N ARG A 286 -15.64 9.81 0.17
CA ARG A 286 -15.25 9.75 1.59
C ARG A 286 -13.76 10.07 1.80
N MET A 287 -13.08 10.65 0.81
CA MET A 287 -11.66 10.99 0.96
C MET A 287 -11.53 12.13 1.98
N PRO A 288 -10.78 11.95 3.08
CA PRO A 288 -10.62 13.01 4.07
C PRO A 288 -9.89 14.23 3.52
N CYS A 289 -10.20 15.42 4.05
CA CYS A 289 -9.46 16.64 3.75
C CYS A 289 -8.27 16.76 4.71
N TYR A 290 -7.13 16.14 4.36
CA TYR A 290 -6.02 15.96 5.31
C TYR A 290 -5.37 17.27 5.74
N GLY A 291 -5.15 18.18 4.79
CA GLY A 291 -4.57 19.49 5.08
C GLY A 291 -5.58 20.41 5.76
N ARG A 292 -6.77 20.57 5.16
CA ARG A 292 -7.83 21.46 5.70
C ARG A 292 -8.23 21.10 7.14
N ASP A 293 -8.36 19.81 7.44
CA ASP A 293 -8.78 19.34 8.76
C ASP A 293 -7.58 19.12 9.72
N GLY A 294 -6.35 19.49 9.32
CA GLY A 294 -5.15 19.42 10.14
C GLY A 294 -4.74 18.00 10.54
N LYS A 295 -5.04 16.99 9.71
CA LYS A 295 -4.72 15.58 9.95
C LYS A 295 -3.28 15.23 9.55
N LEU A 296 -2.74 15.93 8.56
CA LEU A 296 -1.35 15.87 8.15
C LEU A 296 -0.82 17.29 7.99
N LYS A 297 0.49 17.46 8.22
CA LYS A 297 1.18 18.72 7.92
C LYS A 297 1.51 18.81 6.44
N ASP A 298 1.72 20.03 5.96
CA ASP A 298 2.09 20.31 4.57
C ASP A 298 3.35 19.53 4.16
N GLU A 299 4.34 19.41 5.04
CA GLU A 299 5.54 18.62 4.75
C GLU A 299 5.26 17.11 4.63
N GLU A 300 4.35 16.58 5.46
CA GLU A 300 3.97 15.17 5.41
C GLU A 300 3.18 14.86 4.13
N ILE A 301 2.29 15.76 3.71
CA ILE A 301 1.58 15.66 2.43
C ILE A 301 2.57 15.67 1.28
N ALA A 302 3.52 16.61 1.28
CA ALA A 302 4.56 16.69 0.26
C ALA A 302 5.37 15.38 0.14
N ILE A 303 5.85 14.84 1.27
CA ILE A 303 6.61 13.58 1.29
C ILE A 303 5.77 12.41 0.77
N LEU A 304 4.48 12.33 1.16
CA LEU A 304 3.57 11.31 0.68
C LEU A 304 3.35 11.40 -0.84
N VAL A 305 3.13 12.60 -1.36
CA VAL A 305 2.95 12.84 -2.80
C VAL A 305 4.21 12.49 -3.58
N ASP A 306 5.37 12.95 -3.12
CA ASP A 306 6.65 12.65 -3.76
C ASP A 306 6.93 11.15 -3.76
N TRP A 307 6.54 10.43 -2.70
CA TRP A 307 6.65 8.97 -2.63
C TRP A 307 5.70 8.25 -3.60
N ILE A 308 4.41 8.61 -3.65
CA ILE A 308 3.42 7.99 -4.57
C ILE A 308 3.88 8.13 -6.03
N ARG A 309 4.50 9.27 -6.37
CA ARG A 309 4.98 9.58 -7.72
C ARG A 309 6.37 9.02 -8.04
N SER A 310 7.05 8.37 -7.09
CA SER A 310 8.49 8.09 -7.23
C SER A 310 8.82 6.87 -8.10
N GLN A 311 7.88 5.93 -8.25
CA GLN A 311 8.14 4.65 -8.91
C GLN A 311 6.92 4.20 -9.74
N PRO A 312 7.15 3.46 -10.85
CA PRO A 312 6.08 2.81 -11.59
C PRO A 312 5.42 1.72 -10.73
N ALA A 313 4.26 1.22 -11.17
CA ALA A 313 3.70 0.02 -10.58
C ALA A 313 4.54 -1.21 -11.00
N ASP A 314 4.79 -2.11 -10.05
CA ASP A 314 5.40 -3.41 -10.34
C ASP A 314 4.26 -4.38 -10.75
N PHE A 315 4.02 -4.53 -12.05
CA PHE A 315 3.00 -5.43 -12.60
C PHE A 315 3.45 -6.90 -12.66
#